data_AF-A0A169GPK1-F1
#
_entry.id   AF-A0A169GPK1-F1
#
_cell.length_a   1.000
_cell.length_b   1.000
_cell.length_c   1.000
_cell.angle_alpha   90.00
_cell.angle_beta   90.00
_cell.angle_gamma   90.00
#
_symmetry.space_group_name_H-M   'P 1'
#
loop_
_entity.id
_entity.type
_entity.pdbx_description
1 polymer ?
#
loop_
_entity_poly.entity_id
_entity_poly.type
_entity_poly.pdbx_seq_one_letter_code
_entity_poly.pdbx_strand_id
1 'polypeptide(L)' 'MPNISYQTLICAIQAVSVEIRSLRAALADGDAMPEDYQLIEDWQRAADDLERAYDEAARTVLNLPPYDELVGG' A
#
# COMPACT_ATOMS: atom_id res chain seq x y z
N MET A 1 7.82 -14.09 -5.70
CA MET A 1 6.41 -13.73 -5.42
C MET A 1 5.51 -14.46 -6.42
N PRO A 2 4.26 -14.80 -6.05
CA PRO A 2 3.29 -15.30 -7.02
C PRO A 2 3.11 -14.29 -8.16
N ASN A 3 2.86 -14.77 -9.37
CA ASN A 3 2.66 -13.91 -10.54
C ASN A 3 1.26 -13.30 -10.48
N ILE A 4 1.16 -12.08 -9.95
CA ILE A 4 -0.06 -11.28 -9.91
C ILE A 4 -0.10 -10.33 -11.12
N SER A 5 -1.28 -10.05 -11.65
CA SER A 5 -1.41 -9.09 -12.74
C SER A 5 -1.07 -7.67 -12.29
N TYR A 6 -0.58 -6.81 -13.18
CA TYR A 6 -0.28 -5.41 -12.86
C TYR A 6 -1.52 -4.66 -12.35
N GLN A 7 -2.70 -4.96 -12.89
CA GLN A 7 -3.95 -4.38 -12.40
C GLN A 7 -4.23 -4.80 -10.96
N THR A 8 -3.97 -6.05 -10.61
CA THR A 8 -4.11 -6.56 -9.24
C THR A 8 -3.11 -5.90 -8.31
N LEU A 9 -1.87 -5.70 -8.75
CA LEU A 9 -0.85 -4.98 -8.00
C LEU A 9 -1.27 -3.52 -7.71
N ILE A 10 -1.77 -2.81 -8.72
CA ILE A 10 -2.29 -1.45 -8.56
C ILE A 10 -3.45 -1.41 -7.56
N CYS A 11 -4.45 -2.29 -7.70
CA CYS A 11 -5.57 -2.36 -6.77
C CYS A 11 -5.11 -2.67 -5.33
N ALA A 12 -4.12 -3.56 -5.17
CA ALA A 12 -3.57 -3.91 -3.87
C ALA A 12 -2.86 -2.72 -3.21
N ILE A 13 -2.03 -1.98 -3.97
CA ILE A 13 -1.36 -0.77 -3.49
C ILE A 13 -2.40 0.24 -3.00
N GLN A 14 -3.41 0.54 -3.82
CA GLN A 14 -4.45 1.51 -3.48
C GLN A 14 -5.24 1.11 -2.22
N ALA A 15 -5.62 -0.17 -2.11
CA ALA A 15 -6.34 -0.67 -0.95
C ALA A 15 -5.50 -0.56 0.34
N VAL A 16 -4.22 -0.97 0.28
CA VAL A 16 -3.29 -0.86 1.40
C VAL A 16 -3.10 0.59 1.82
N SER A 17 -2.92 1.51 0.86
CA SER A 17 -2.78 2.94 1.17
C SER A 17 -4.02 3.54 1.84
N VAL A 18 -5.22 3.12 1.42
CA VAL A 18 -6.48 3.53 2.06
C VAL A 18 -6.53 3.05 3.51
N GLU A 19 -6.18 1.79 3.77
CA GLU A 19 -6.24 1.28 5.14
C GLU A 19 -5.17 1.88 6.07
N ILE A 20 -3.96 2.12 5.57
CA ILE A 20 -2.94 2.85 6.34
C ILE A 20 -3.47 4.23 6.73
N ARG A 21 -4.12 4.96 5.82
CA ARG A 21 -4.72 6.27 6.14
C ARG A 21 -5.84 6.16 7.17
N SER A 22 -6.71 5.16 7.03
CA SER A 22 -7.81 4.89 7.96
C SER A 22 -7.29 4.65 9.38
N LEU A 23 -6.29 3.76 9.52
CA LEU A 23 -5.64 3.45 10.80
C LEU A 23 -4.92 4.67 11.38
N ARG A 24 -4.23 5.46 10.55
CA ARG A 24 -3.58 6.70 10.99
C ARG A 24 -4.59 7.72 11.52
N ALA A 25 -5.77 7.83 10.90
CA ALA A 25 -6.83 8.70 11.38
C ALA A 25 -7.36 8.24 12.74
N ALA A 26 -7.68 6.95 12.88
CA ALA A 26 -8.12 6.38 14.17
C ALA A 26 -7.08 6.57 15.30
N LEU A 27 -5.79 6.41 14.98
CA LEU A 27 -4.67 6.67 15.90
C LEU A 27 -4.58 8.14 16.32
N ALA A 28 -4.79 9.07 15.39
CA ALA A 28 -4.75 10.50 15.65
C ALA A 28 -5.94 10.97 16.50
N ASP A 29 -7.12 10.40 16.27
CA ASP A 29 -8.35 10.73 17.00
C ASP A 29 -8.40 10.10 18.40
N GLY A 30 -7.46 9.19 18.71
CA GLY A 30 -7.39 8.51 20.01
C GLY A 30 -8.37 7.34 20.15
N ASP A 31 -9.00 6.93 19.05
CA ASP A 31 -9.95 5.81 18.97
C ASP A 31 -9.25 4.46 18.72
N ALA A 32 -7.94 4.45 18.53
CA ALA A 32 -7.16 3.25 18.23
C ALA A 32 -7.04 2.31 19.44
N MET A 33 -7.22 1.02 19.16
CA MET A 33 -6.94 -0.08 20.08
C MET A 33 -5.46 -0.49 20.02
N PRO A 34 -4.92 -1.16 21.06
CA PRO A 34 -3.53 -1.64 21.04
C PRO A 34 -3.18 -2.51 19.83
N GLU A 35 -4.14 -3.27 19.31
CA GLU A 35 -4.00 -4.10 18.11
C GLU A 35 -3.83 -3.29 16.82
N ASP A 36 -4.38 -2.07 16.76
CA ASP A 36 -4.27 -1.20 15.57
C ASP A 36 -2.83 -0.71 15.35
N TYR A 37 -2.05 -0.57 16.44
CA TYR A 37 -0.62 -0.23 16.35
C TYR A 37 0.21 -1.33 15.71
N GLN A 38 -0.10 -2.60 15.97
CA GLN A 38 0.58 -3.70 15.30
C GLN A 38 0.10 -3.83 13.86
N LEU A 39 -1.21 -3.66 13.65
CA LEU A 39 -1.82 -3.76 12.34
C LEU A 39 -1.28 -2.70 11.37
N ILE A 40 -1.08 -1.45 11.81
CA ILE A 40 -0.51 -0.42 10.94
C ILE A 40 0.95 -0.72 10.55
N GLU A 41 1.76 -1.32 11.43
CA GLU A 41 3.11 -1.77 11.09
C GLU A 41 3.09 -2.88 10.04
N ASP A 42 2.16 -3.82 10.16
CA ASP A 42 2.03 -4.92 9.20
C ASP A 42 1.56 -4.41 7.82
N TRP A 43 0.63 -3.46 7.79
CA TRP A 43 0.24 -2.79 6.55
C TRP A 43 1.37 -1.98 5.93
N GLN A 44 2.22 -1.32 6.73
CA GLN A 44 3.40 -0.61 6.23
C GLN A 44 4.40 -1.56 5.57
N ARG A 45 4.68 -2.71 6.20
CA ARG A 45 5.53 -3.74 5.59
C ARG A 45 4.95 -4.27 4.28
N ALA A 46 3.63 -4.47 4.22
CA ALA A 46 2.95 -4.88 3.00
C ALA A 46 3.06 -3.80 1.90
N ALA A 47 2.96 -2.52 2.26
CA ALA A 47 3.17 -1.41 1.32
C ALA A 47 4.59 -1.41 0.75
N ASP A 48 5.61 -1.58 1.59
CA ASP A 48 7.02 -1.63 1.16
C ASP A 48 7.30 -2.79 0.18
N ASP A 49 6.68 -3.95 0.41
CA ASP A 49 6.81 -5.10 -0.48
C ASP A 49 6.07 -4.90 -1.81
N LEU A 50 4.91 -4.22 -1.80
CA LEU A 50 4.17 -3.88 -3.01
C LEU A 50 4.88 -2.80 -3.83
N GLU A 51 5.47 -1.79 -3.18
CA GLU A 51 6.29 -0.76 -3.84
C GLU A 51 7.46 -1.38 -4.58
N ARG A 52 8.18 -2.31 -3.93
CA ARG A 52 9.29 -3.02 -4.57
C ARG A 52 8.84 -3.83 -5.78
N ALA A 53 7.70 -4.52 -5.68
CA ALA A 53 7.13 -5.26 -6.80
C ALA A 53 6.69 -4.32 -7.94
N TYR A 54 6.18 -3.13 -7.58
CA TYR A 54 5.80 -2.09 -8.54
C TYR A 54 7.01 -1.52 -9.28
N ASP A 55 8.11 -1.25 -8.58
CA ASP A 55 9.37 -0.78 -9.16
C ASP A 55 9.95 -1.80 -10.14
N GLU A 56 9.90 -3.08 -9.80
CA GLU A 56 10.31 -4.16 -10.70
C GLU A 56 9.42 -4.21 -11.95
N ALA A 57 8.11 -4.04 -11.79
CA ALA A 57 7.17 -3.98 -12.91
C ALA A 57 7.41 -2.75 -13.79
N ALA A 58 7.65 -1.57 -13.21
CA ALA A 58 7.87 -0.32 -13.92
C ALA A 58 9.13 -0.34 -14.82
N ARG A 59 10.11 -1.20 -14.53
CA ARG A 59 11.28 -1.42 -15.39
C ARG A 59 10.95 -2.13 -16.70
N THR A 60 9.83 -2.86 -16.75
CA THR A 60 9.49 -3.76 -17.87
C THR A 60 8.19 -3.39 -18.58
N VAL A 61 7.29 -2.67 -17.90
CA VAL A 61 5.99 -2.24 -18.43
C VAL A 61 6.00 -0.77 -18.76
N LEU A 62 5.67 -0.43 -20.00
CA LEU A 62 5.46 0.95 -20.43
C LEU A 62 4.07 1.44 -20.00
N ASN A 63 3.98 2.70 -19.54
CA ASN A 63 2.75 3.40 -19.13
C ASN A 63 2.10 2.92 -17.82
N LEU A 64 2.88 2.38 -16.89
CA LEU A 64 2.40 2.28 -15.50
C LEU A 64 2.30 3.70 -14.89
N PRO A 65 1.24 4.00 -14.12
CA PRO A 65 1.13 5.29 -13.43
C PRO A 65 2.29 5.49 -12.42
N PRO A 66 2.66 6.72 -12.06
CA PRO A 66 3.58 6.96 -10.96
C PRO A 66 3.05 6.35 -9.65
N TYR A 67 3.94 5.77 -8.84
CA TYR A 67 3.54 5.17 -7.56
C TYR A 67 2.87 6.18 -6.61
N ASP A 68 3.37 7.42 -6.58
CA ASP A 68 2.82 8.52 -5.79
C ASP A 68 1.34 8.82 -6.13
N GLU A 69 0.94 8.65 -7.39
CA GLU A 69 -0.46 8.82 -7.81
C GLU A 69 -1.35 7.68 -7.29
N LEU A 70 -0.80 6.49 -7.10
CA LEU A 70 -1.53 5.33 -6.58
C LEU A 70 -1.77 5.43 -5.08
N VAL A 71 -0.77 5.90 -4.34
CA VAL A 71 -0.87 6.07 -2.89
C VAL A 71 -1.60 7.35 -2.51
N GLY A 72 -1.98 8.20 -3.47
CA GLY A 72 -2.97 9.26 -3.28
C GLY A 72 -2.43 10.62 -2.87
N GLY A 73 -1.15 10.92 -3.12
CA GLY A 73 -0.55 12.27 -2.97
C GLY A 73 -0.44 12.77 -1.53
#